data_AF-A0A1A6FX48-F1
#
_entry.id   AF-A0A1A6FX48-F1
#
_cell.length_a   1.000
_cell.length_b   1.000
_cell.length_c   1.000
_cell.angle_alpha   90.00
_cell.angle_beta   90.00
_cell.angle_gamma   90.00
#
_symmetry.space_group_name_H-M   'P 1'
#
loop_
_entity.id
_entity.type
_entity.pdbx_description
1 polymer ?
#
loop_
_entity_poly.entity_id
_entity_poly.type
_entity_poly.pdbx_seq_one_letter_code
_entity_poly.pdbx_strand_id
1 'polypeptide(L)'
;MALTLLTAQQRDETHRAKASEDRLKQKLQGLEAELERTRSEGKAIYAEMSRQRRALQEELWTRSKQLEEEVRGLREQLETCQREAKTAREEAEQALREQDETLAQLHAHVANMEAKYEEILHLKAWCSQGSLDCLLAKMRTVKPQWDAAVLRLHTRHKEQLRQFGLNPLDL
;
A
#
# COMPACT_ATOMS: atom_id res chain seq x y z
N MET A 1 30.83 -50.67 -110.59
CA MET A 1 30.43 -51.13 -109.23
C MET A 1 31.13 -50.39 -108.09
N ALA A 2 32.40 -49.96 -108.21
CA ALA A 2 33.10 -49.23 -107.13
C ALA A 2 32.55 -47.82 -106.86
N LEU A 3 32.18 -47.06 -107.92
CA LEU A 3 31.65 -45.70 -107.79
C LEU A 3 30.28 -45.65 -107.08
N THR A 4 29.42 -46.65 -107.30
CA THR A 4 28.10 -46.73 -106.67
C THR A 4 28.17 -47.00 -105.17
N LEU A 5 29.14 -47.81 -104.72
CA LEU A 5 29.36 -48.09 -103.29
C LEU A 5 29.95 -46.88 -102.56
N LEU A 6 30.84 -46.13 -103.20
CA LEU A 6 31.43 -44.92 -102.62
C LEU A 6 30.38 -43.82 -102.38
N THR A 7 29.46 -43.63 -103.34
CA THR A 7 28.35 -42.68 -103.19
C THR A 7 27.31 -43.10 -102.15
N ALA A 8 27.14 -44.40 -101.93
CA ALA A 8 26.25 -44.91 -100.89
C ALA A 8 26.85 -44.70 -99.49
N GLN A 9 28.14 -44.97 -99.32
CA GLN A 9 28.85 -44.77 -98.07
C GLN A 9 28.90 -43.29 -97.65
N GLN A 10 29.15 -42.37 -98.59
CA GLN A 10 29.10 -40.93 -98.32
C GLN A 10 27.71 -40.46 -97.88
N ARG A 11 26.63 -41.00 -98.47
CA ARG A 11 25.26 -40.67 -98.05
C ARG A 11 24.97 -41.15 -96.64
N ASP A 12 25.33 -42.39 -96.31
CA ASP A 12 25.14 -42.93 -94.96
C ASP A 12 25.91 -42.14 -93.90
N GLU A 13 27.15 -41.72 -94.22
CA GLU A 13 27.94 -40.83 -93.35
C GLU A 13 27.27 -39.47 -93.15
N THR A 14 26.73 -38.85 -94.22
CA THR A 14 25.99 -37.58 -94.09
C THR A 14 24.68 -37.74 -93.31
N HIS A 15 23.97 -38.85 -93.46
CA HIS A 15 22.76 -39.15 -92.69
C HIS A 15 23.07 -39.36 -91.20
N ARG A 16 24.16 -40.07 -90.88
CA ARG A 16 24.62 -40.25 -89.49
C ARG A 16 25.09 -38.94 -88.87
N ALA A 17 25.84 -38.13 -89.62
CA ALA A 17 26.26 -36.80 -89.17
C ALA A 17 25.04 -35.92 -88.86
N LYS A 18 24.06 -35.88 -89.76
CA LYS A 18 22.82 -35.12 -89.57
C LYS A 18 22.00 -35.61 -88.37
N ALA A 19 21.85 -36.93 -88.22
CA ALA A 19 21.15 -37.50 -87.05
C ALA A 19 21.88 -37.18 -85.73
N SER A 20 23.21 -37.16 -85.73
CA SER A 20 24.01 -36.77 -84.56
C SER A 20 23.89 -35.27 -84.25
N GLU A 21 23.84 -34.42 -85.27
CA GLU A 21 23.62 -32.98 -85.16
C GLU A 21 22.22 -32.69 -84.59
N ASP A 22 21.18 -33.32 -85.13
CA ASP A 22 19.80 -33.15 -84.64
C ASP A 22 19.66 -33.61 -83.18
N ARG A 23 20.33 -34.71 -82.82
CA ARG A 23 20.39 -35.19 -81.43
C ARG A 23 21.09 -34.19 -80.50
N LEU A 24 22.15 -33.53 -80.96
CA LEU A 24 22.83 -32.48 -80.19
C LEU A 24 21.96 -31.23 -80.04
N LYS A 25 21.27 -30.81 -81.09
CA LYS A 25 20.33 -29.68 -81.05
C LYS A 25 19.21 -29.92 -80.05
N GLN A 26 18.61 -31.11 -80.04
CA GLN A 26 17.57 -31.47 -79.05
C GLN A 26 18.12 -31.40 -77.62
N LYS A 27 19.33 -31.91 -77.38
CA LYS A 27 19.96 -31.83 -76.05
C LYS A 27 20.26 -30.39 -75.63
N LEU A 28 20.76 -29.56 -76.55
CA LEU A 28 20.99 -28.13 -76.29
C LEU A 28 19.69 -27.42 -75.92
N GLN A 29 18.62 -27.62 -76.69
CA GLN A 29 17.30 -27.05 -76.38
C GLN A 29 16.77 -27.51 -75.02
N GLY A 30 16.97 -28.79 -74.67
CA GLY A 30 16.60 -29.32 -73.34
C GLY A 30 17.35 -28.62 -72.21
N LEU A 31 18.67 -28.49 -72.34
CA LEU A 31 19.52 -27.81 -71.34
C LEU A 31 19.20 -26.30 -71.23
N GLU A 32 18.93 -25.63 -72.35
CA GLU A 32 18.51 -24.23 -72.35
C GLU A 32 17.17 -24.04 -71.62
N ALA A 33 16.22 -24.94 -71.84
CA ALA A 33 14.94 -24.92 -71.14
C ALA A 33 15.09 -25.18 -69.63
N GLU A 34 15.95 -26.12 -69.24
CA GLU A 34 16.27 -26.38 -67.82
C GLU A 34 16.98 -25.20 -67.15
N LEU A 35 17.93 -24.57 -67.86
CA LEU A 35 18.62 -23.37 -67.39
C LEU A 35 17.63 -22.20 -67.19
N GLU A 36 16.70 -22.00 -68.13
CA GLU A 36 15.71 -20.94 -68.00
C GLU A 36 14.72 -21.22 -66.88
N ARG A 37 14.30 -22.48 -66.70
CA ARG A 37 13.46 -22.89 -65.56
C ARG A 37 14.14 -22.59 -64.24
N THR A 38 15.37 -23.08 -64.03
CA THR A 38 16.11 -22.85 -62.79
C THR A 38 16.36 -21.35 -62.52
N ARG A 39 16.63 -20.55 -63.56
CA ARG A 39 16.69 -19.09 -63.44
C ARG A 39 15.36 -18.48 -63.03
N SER A 40 14.26 -18.92 -63.62
CA SER A 40 12.91 -18.43 -63.30
C SER A 40 12.49 -18.79 -61.87
N GLU A 41 12.81 -20.01 -61.43
CA GLU A 41 12.59 -20.49 -60.05
C GLU A 41 13.43 -19.67 -59.06
N GLY A 42 14.71 -19.44 -59.36
CA GLY A 42 15.57 -18.59 -58.53
C GLY A 42 15.04 -17.16 -58.40
N LYS A 43 14.54 -16.57 -59.49
CA LYS A 43 13.87 -15.25 -59.47
C LYS A 43 12.58 -15.28 -58.63
N ALA A 44 11.77 -16.33 -58.74
CA ALA A 44 10.54 -16.48 -57.98
C ALA A 44 10.82 -16.61 -56.48
N ILE A 45 11.80 -17.43 -56.08
CA ILE A 45 12.23 -17.59 -54.69
C ILE A 45 12.73 -16.25 -54.14
N TYR A 46 13.59 -15.54 -54.88
CA TYR A 46 14.08 -14.24 -54.43
C TYR A 46 12.96 -13.21 -54.25
N ALA A 47 11.99 -13.19 -55.16
CA ALA A 47 10.84 -12.30 -55.07
C ALA A 47 9.99 -12.61 -53.83
N GLU A 48 9.75 -13.90 -53.55
CA GLU A 48 8.99 -14.35 -52.38
C GLU A 48 9.72 -14.02 -51.07
N MET A 49 11.01 -14.33 -50.97
CA MET A 49 11.83 -13.96 -49.80
C MET A 49 11.85 -12.45 -49.56
N SER A 50 11.79 -11.64 -50.61
CA SER A 50 11.74 -10.18 -50.51
C SER A 50 10.34 -9.66 -50.14
N ARG A 51 9.28 -10.39 -50.45
CA ARG A 51 7.92 -10.10 -49.93
C ARG A 51 7.84 -10.44 -48.45
N GLN A 52 8.28 -11.63 -48.07
CA GLN A 52 8.27 -12.10 -46.67
C GLN A 52 9.10 -11.20 -45.75
N ARG A 53 10.30 -10.78 -46.20
CA ARG A 53 11.10 -9.81 -45.43
C ARG A 53 10.39 -8.48 -45.20
N ARG A 54 9.68 -7.96 -46.21
CA ARG A 54 8.90 -6.72 -46.08
C ARG A 54 7.73 -6.89 -45.13
N ALA A 55 6.96 -7.96 -45.28
CA ALA A 55 5.84 -8.27 -44.39
C ALA A 55 6.30 -8.38 -42.93
N LEU A 56 7.38 -9.12 -42.68
CA LEU A 56 7.94 -9.24 -41.33
C LEU A 56 8.43 -7.90 -40.78
N GLN A 57 9.04 -7.07 -41.62
CA GLN A 57 9.51 -5.74 -41.21
C GLN A 57 8.34 -4.82 -40.83
N GLU A 58 7.24 -4.85 -41.58
CA GLU A 58 6.02 -4.10 -41.29
C GLU A 58 5.34 -4.61 -40.00
N GLU A 59 5.25 -5.93 -39.81
CA GLU A 59 4.72 -6.53 -38.58
C GLU A 59 5.55 -6.12 -37.35
N LEU A 60 6.88 -6.19 -37.43
CA LEU A 60 7.74 -5.78 -36.33
C LEU A 60 7.63 -4.28 -36.05
N TRP A 61 7.54 -3.46 -37.10
CA TRP A 61 7.38 -2.02 -36.94
C TRP A 61 6.05 -1.66 -36.28
N THR A 62 4.95 -2.25 -36.74
CA THR A 62 3.62 -2.02 -36.15
C THR A 62 3.56 -2.47 -34.70
N ARG A 63 4.13 -3.64 -34.38
CA ARG A 63 4.19 -4.16 -33.01
C ARG A 63 5.09 -3.32 -32.10
N SER A 64 6.23 -2.84 -32.60
CA SER A 64 7.10 -1.93 -31.84
C SER A 64 6.35 -0.66 -31.48
N LYS A 65 5.69 -0.06 -32.47
CA LYS A 65 4.91 1.16 -32.26
C LYS A 65 3.77 0.95 -31.25
N GLN A 66 3.01 -0.13 -31.36
CA GLN A 66 1.95 -0.47 -30.40
C GLN A 66 2.51 -0.59 -28.98
N LEU A 67 3.60 -1.33 -28.79
CA LEU A 67 4.24 -1.49 -27.48
C LEU A 67 4.76 -0.16 -26.92
N GLU A 68 5.33 0.70 -27.76
CA GLU A 68 5.77 2.04 -27.34
C GLU A 68 4.60 2.91 -26.86
N GLU A 69 3.45 2.83 -27.54
CA GLU A 69 2.23 3.53 -27.16
C GLU A 69 1.63 2.97 -25.86
N GLU A 70 1.58 1.65 -25.70
CA GLU A 70 1.13 0.98 -24.47
C GLU A 70 2.03 1.33 -23.28
N VAL A 71 3.36 1.25 -23.46
CA VAL A 71 4.34 1.61 -22.41
C VAL A 71 4.19 3.08 -22.01
N ARG A 72 3.96 3.98 -22.98
CA ARG A 72 3.71 5.39 -22.69
C ARG A 72 2.41 5.56 -21.88
N GLY A 73 1.31 4.96 -22.33
CA GLY A 73 0.02 5.04 -21.63
C GLY A 73 0.07 4.48 -20.21
N LEU A 74 0.75 3.34 -20.01
CA LEU A 74 0.94 2.75 -18.69
C LEU A 74 1.80 3.64 -17.77
N ARG A 75 2.82 4.31 -18.31
CA ARG A 75 3.62 5.28 -17.54
C ARG A 75 2.78 6.48 -17.11
N GLU A 76 1.99 7.04 -18.00
CA GLU A 76 1.09 8.15 -17.69
C GLU A 76 0.09 7.76 -16.59
N GLN A 77 -0.53 6.58 -16.69
CA GLN A 77 -1.44 6.05 -15.66
C GLN A 77 -0.75 5.79 -14.32
N LEU A 78 0.48 5.29 -14.35
CA LEU A 78 1.25 5.07 -13.13
C LEU A 78 1.56 6.40 -12.45
N GLU A 79 1.95 7.43 -13.21
CA GLU A 79 2.21 8.75 -12.66
C GLU A 79 0.95 9.41 -12.09
N THR A 80 -0.20 9.29 -12.75
CA THR A 80 -1.46 9.84 -12.22
C THR A 80 -1.85 9.14 -10.91
N CYS A 81 -1.80 7.80 -10.89
CA CYS A 81 -2.08 7.01 -9.70
C CYS A 81 -1.13 7.36 -8.54
N GLN A 82 0.17 7.54 -8.83
CA GLN A 82 1.13 7.96 -7.81
C GLN A 82 0.86 9.35 -7.25
N ARG A 83 0.47 10.31 -8.10
CA ARG A 83 0.09 11.65 -7.65
C ARG A 83 -1.14 11.59 -6.75
N GLU A 84 -2.18 10.90 -7.18
CA GLU A 84 -3.43 10.73 -6.43
C GLU A 84 -3.19 10.05 -5.07
N ALA A 85 -2.41 8.97 -5.05
CA ALA A 85 -2.04 8.26 -3.83
C ALA A 85 -1.24 9.16 -2.87
N LYS A 86 -0.34 9.98 -3.41
CA LYS A 86 0.42 10.95 -2.61
C LYS A 86 -0.49 12.01 -2.01
N THR A 87 -1.38 12.59 -2.81
CA THR A 87 -2.33 13.62 -2.33
C THR A 87 -3.28 13.06 -1.27
N ALA A 88 -3.85 11.87 -1.50
CA ALA A 88 -4.75 11.23 -0.54
C ALA A 88 -4.03 10.90 0.78
N ARG A 89 -2.75 10.51 0.71
CA ARG A 89 -1.94 10.29 1.90
C ARG A 89 -1.69 11.58 2.67
N GLU A 90 -1.32 12.66 1.98
CA GLU A 90 -1.09 13.97 2.61
C GLU A 90 -2.36 14.49 3.27
N GLU A 91 -3.52 14.36 2.62
CA GLU A 91 -4.83 14.72 3.18
C GLU A 91 -5.17 13.88 4.43
N ALA A 92 -4.93 12.56 4.39
CA ALA A 92 -5.16 11.70 5.54
C ALA A 92 -4.23 12.03 6.72
N GLU A 93 -2.96 12.32 6.46
CA GLU A 93 -2.01 12.75 7.48
C GLU A 93 -2.41 14.11 8.08
N GLN A 94 -2.90 15.05 7.28
CA GLN A 94 -3.42 16.34 7.74
C GLN A 94 -4.65 16.15 8.64
N ALA A 95 -5.63 15.36 8.20
CA ALA A 95 -6.84 15.08 8.96
C ALA A 95 -6.54 14.40 10.31
N LEU A 96 -5.55 13.49 10.33
CA LEU A 96 -5.11 12.85 11.57
C LEU A 96 -4.51 13.86 12.54
N ARG A 97 -3.68 14.79 12.06
CA ARG A 97 -3.11 15.86 12.91
C ARG A 97 -4.19 16.74 13.51
N GLU A 98 -5.18 17.14 12.71
CA GLU A 98 -6.30 17.94 13.20
C GLU A 98 -7.08 17.19 14.30
N GLN A 99 -7.31 15.89 14.11
CA GLN A 99 -7.94 15.06 15.14
C GLN A 99 -7.08 14.98 16.41
N ASP A 100 -5.79 14.73 16.30
CA ASP A 100 -4.87 14.68 17.45
C ASP A 100 -4.82 16.01 18.21
N GLU A 101 -4.83 17.14 17.50
CA GLU A 101 -4.92 18.46 18.10
C GLU A 101 -6.23 18.66 18.87
N THR A 102 -7.37 18.28 18.29
CA THR A 102 -8.67 18.36 18.99
C THR A 102 -8.73 17.45 20.21
N LEU A 103 -8.17 16.24 20.13
CA LEU A 103 -8.07 15.32 21.26
C LEU A 103 -7.19 15.89 22.37
N ALA A 104 -6.05 16.50 22.02
CA ALA A 104 -5.18 17.16 23.00
C ALA A 104 -5.90 18.32 23.70
N GLN A 105 -6.65 19.13 22.96
CA GLN A 105 -7.46 20.23 23.53
C GLN A 105 -8.54 19.70 24.49
N LEU A 106 -9.23 18.63 24.12
CA LEU A 106 -10.25 18.01 24.97
C LEU A 106 -9.63 17.42 26.25
N HIS A 107 -8.51 16.71 26.14
CA HIS A 107 -7.80 16.20 27.31
C HIS A 107 -7.35 17.32 28.25
N ALA A 108 -6.79 18.41 27.71
CA ALA A 108 -6.41 19.57 28.51
C ALA A 108 -7.62 20.22 29.20
N HIS A 109 -8.77 20.27 28.53
CA HIS A 109 -9.99 20.79 29.11
C HIS A 109 -10.50 19.92 30.26
N VAL A 110 -10.52 18.59 30.08
CA VAL A 110 -10.91 17.64 31.12
C VAL A 110 -9.98 17.77 32.33
N ALA A 111 -8.67 17.78 32.13
CA ALA A 111 -7.70 17.94 33.21
C ALA A 111 -7.88 19.26 33.99
N ASN A 112 -8.22 20.36 33.29
CA ASN A 112 -8.53 21.65 33.93
C ASN A 112 -9.81 21.56 34.78
N MET A 113 -10.85 20.90 34.26
CA MET A 113 -12.08 20.70 35.01
C MET A 113 -11.86 19.80 36.23
N GLU A 114 -11.09 18.73 36.09
CA GLU A 114 -10.68 17.85 37.20
C GLU A 114 -9.94 18.63 38.29
N ALA A 115 -8.93 19.42 37.92
CA ALA A 115 -8.19 20.26 38.86
C ALA A 115 -9.09 21.24 39.62
N LYS A 116 -10.04 21.89 38.93
CA LYS A 116 -11.02 22.79 39.57
C LYS A 116 -11.92 22.04 40.56
N TYR A 117 -12.35 20.82 40.23
CA TYR A 117 -13.15 20.02 41.14
C TYR A 117 -12.34 19.60 42.37
N GLU A 118 -11.08 19.21 42.19
CA GLU A 118 -10.16 18.92 43.29
C GLU A 118 -9.97 20.14 44.20
N GLU A 119 -9.75 21.33 43.65
CA GLU A 119 -9.62 22.59 44.40
C GLU A 119 -10.86 22.86 45.27
N ILE A 120 -12.06 22.73 44.70
CA ILE A 120 -13.32 22.93 45.42
C ILE A 120 -13.47 21.91 46.56
N LEU A 121 -13.14 20.64 46.29
CA LEU A 121 -13.20 19.58 47.29
C LEU A 121 -12.20 19.84 48.44
N HIS A 122 -10.97 20.23 48.12
CA HIS A 122 -9.95 20.58 49.09
C HIS A 122 -10.37 21.79 49.95
N LEU A 123 -10.90 22.85 49.35
CA LEU A 123 -11.39 24.02 50.08
C LEU A 123 -12.50 23.63 51.07
N LYS A 124 -13.47 22.83 50.61
CA LYS A 124 -14.58 22.37 51.47
C LYS A 124 -14.07 21.50 52.62
N ALA A 125 -13.16 20.57 52.34
CA ALA A 125 -12.53 19.73 53.36
C ALA A 125 -11.80 20.60 54.41
N TRP A 126 -11.00 21.57 53.95
CA TRP A 126 -10.25 22.47 54.82
C TRP A 126 -11.15 23.32 55.73
N CYS A 127 -12.21 23.93 55.18
CA CYS A 127 -13.18 24.70 55.97
C CYS A 127 -13.92 23.81 57.00
N SER A 128 -14.31 22.60 56.61
CA SER A 128 -14.98 21.66 57.51
C SER A 128 -14.08 21.23 58.68
N GLN A 129 -12.80 20.98 58.39
CA GLN A 129 -11.80 20.63 59.39
C GLN A 129 -11.56 21.79 60.35
N GLY A 130 -11.38 23.01 59.84
CA GLY A 130 -11.22 24.20 60.68
C GLY A 130 -12.42 24.46 61.60
N SER A 131 -13.65 24.24 61.12
CA SER A 131 -14.86 24.32 61.95
C SER A 131 -14.87 23.25 63.04
N LEU A 132 -14.51 22.01 62.70
CA LEU A 132 -14.44 20.90 63.65
C LEU A 132 -13.38 21.15 64.72
N ASP A 133 -12.20 21.62 64.33
CA ASP A 133 -11.10 21.95 65.24
C ASP A 133 -11.49 23.09 66.19
N CYS A 134 -12.22 24.10 65.70
CA CYS A 134 -12.75 25.18 66.54
C CYS A 134 -13.75 24.67 67.59
N LEU A 135 -14.67 23.77 67.19
CA LEU A 135 -15.61 23.14 68.12
C LEU A 135 -14.88 22.29 69.16
N LEU A 136 -13.91 21.48 68.75
CA LEU A 136 -13.09 20.66 69.64
C LEU A 136 -12.31 21.53 70.63
N ALA A 137 -11.74 22.66 70.19
CA ALA A 137 -11.06 23.60 71.07
C ALA A 137 -12.01 24.19 72.13
N LYS A 138 -13.22 24.62 71.75
CA LYS A 138 -14.23 25.11 72.70
C LYS A 138 -14.67 24.04 73.70
N MET A 139 -14.85 22.79 73.25
CA MET A 139 -15.17 21.69 74.17
C MET A 139 -14.04 21.44 75.17
N ARG A 140 -12.78 21.51 74.73
CA ARG A 140 -11.61 21.35 75.61
C ARG A 140 -11.51 22.46 76.66
N THR A 141 -11.90 23.70 76.34
CA THR A 141 -11.87 24.80 77.32
C THR A 141 -13.01 24.72 78.33
N VAL A 142 -14.19 24.27 77.90
CA VAL A 142 -15.39 24.19 78.73
C VAL A 142 -15.38 22.94 79.63
N LYS A 143 -14.80 21.82 79.17
CA LYS A 143 -14.77 20.54 79.89
C LYS A 143 -14.31 20.63 81.36
N PRO A 144 -13.18 21.26 81.71
CA PRO A 144 -12.73 21.34 83.09
C PRO A 144 -13.71 22.07 84.02
N GLN A 145 -14.44 23.07 83.51
CA GLN A 145 -15.43 23.81 84.29
C GLN A 145 -16.65 22.96 84.62
N TRP A 146 -17.11 22.17 83.64
CA TRP A 146 -18.17 21.18 83.84
C TRP A 146 -17.74 20.08 84.79
N ASP A 147 -16.56 19.49 84.58
CA ASP A 147 -16.00 18.47 85.47
C ASP A 147 -15.92 18.98 86.91
N ALA A 148 -15.43 20.21 87.11
CA ALA A 148 -15.39 20.86 88.41
C ALA A 148 -16.80 21.14 89.00
N ALA A 149 -17.76 21.55 88.17
CA ALA A 149 -19.14 21.78 88.61
C ALA A 149 -19.83 20.47 89.05
N VAL A 150 -19.63 19.40 88.29
CA VAL A 150 -20.12 18.04 88.61
C VAL A 150 -19.49 17.54 89.91
N LEU A 151 -18.17 17.71 90.09
CA LEU A 151 -17.50 17.36 91.34
C LEU A 151 -18.05 18.15 92.53
N ARG A 152 -18.21 19.47 92.41
CA ARG A 152 -18.81 20.31 93.47
C ARG A 152 -20.22 19.86 93.82
N LEU A 153 -21.03 19.54 92.81
CA LEU A 153 -22.39 19.07 92.99
C LEU A 153 -22.40 17.69 93.69
N HIS A 154 -21.54 16.75 93.31
CA HIS A 154 -21.41 15.47 93.99
C HIS A 154 -20.95 15.63 95.44
N THR A 155 -19.98 16.50 95.71
CA THR A 155 -19.51 16.77 97.08
C THR A 155 -20.64 17.32 97.95
N ARG A 156 -21.40 18.30 97.44
CA ARG A 156 -22.55 18.87 98.15
C ARG A 156 -23.62 17.81 98.46
N HIS A 157 -23.97 16.96 97.50
CA HIS A 157 -24.94 15.89 97.73
C HIS A 157 -24.43 14.85 98.74
N LYS A 158 -23.14 14.49 98.70
CA LYS A 158 -22.53 13.59 99.69
C LYS A 158 -22.58 14.18 101.10
N GLU A 159 -22.33 15.48 101.24
CA GLU A 159 -22.45 16.19 102.52
C GLU A 159 -23.89 16.22 103.04
N GLN A 160 -24.86 16.48 102.16
CA GLN A 160 -26.28 16.44 102.52
C GLN A 160 -26.71 15.04 103.00
N LEU A 161 -26.33 13.97 102.29
CA LEU A 161 -26.63 12.60 102.71
C LEU A 161 -26.05 12.28 104.09
N ARG A 162 -24.81 12.71 104.36
CA ARG A 162 -24.18 12.58 105.68
C ARG A 162 -24.96 13.34 106.77
N GLN A 163 -25.51 14.52 106.48
CA GLN A 163 -26.35 15.28 107.42
C GLN A 163 -27.66 14.55 107.76
N PHE A 164 -28.18 13.71 106.85
CA PHE A 164 -29.33 12.84 107.08
C PHE A 164 -28.97 11.48 107.70
N GLY A 165 -27.70 11.24 108.06
CA GLY A 165 -27.23 9.98 108.66
C GLY A 165 -27.07 8.81 107.67
N LEU A 166 -27.16 9.08 106.36
CA LEU A 166 -26.99 8.09 105.30
C LEU A 166 -25.54 8.08 104.82
N ASN A 167 -24.89 6.90 104.82
CA ASN A 167 -23.53 6.75 104.35
C ASN A 167 -23.51 6.58 102.81
N PRO A 168 -22.83 7.46 102.06
CA PRO A 168 -22.82 7.43 100.60
C PRO A 168 -22.03 6.27 99.95
N LEU A 169 -21.50 5.32 100.72
CA LEU A 169 -20.84 4.11 100.22
C LEU A 169 -21.71 2.84 100.39
N ASP A 170 -22.86 2.94 101.06
CA ASP A 170 -23.78 1.83 101.35
C ASP A 170 -25.01 1.81 100.40
N LEU A 171 -25.00 2.65 99.35
CA LEU A 171 -25.96 2.79 98.25
C LEU A 171 -25.24 2.61 96.91
#